data_AF-A0A679FPQ8-F1
#
_entry.id   AF-A0A679FPQ8-F1
#
_cell.length_a   1.000
_cell.length_b   1.000
_cell.length_c   1.000
_cell.angle_alpha   90.00
_cell.angle_beta   90.00
_cell.angle_gamma   90.00
#
_symmetry.space_group_name_H-M   'P 1'
#
loop_
_entity.id
_entity.type
_entity.pdbx_description
1 polymer ?
#
loop_
_entity_poly.entity_id
_entity_poly.type
_entity_poly.pdbx_seq_one_letter_code
_entity_poly.pdbx_strand_id
1 'polypeptide(L)'
;MHDTLRDVHAILDRSKEALGQFQAILEPTIEQAADDHERLYWHHIYEEEEHRLDRLAALLPKLEEALADEAFLSRENGDFLRLLQDISLEKFGLHNFLEHLDLSLFHYKGTEHEPTIAALRDMTAADYQQMKDALEALNRALDAPVSFAAAIPTDEKENQKEHLKLAQYAAPPATSAPNRPSIGIRRQLTVGSLKHR
;
A
#
# COMPACT_ATOMS: atom_id res chain seq x y z
N MET A 1 -23.71 -1.87 -6.23
CA MET A 1 -22.60 -2.03 -7.19
C MET A 1 -22.17 -0.69 -7.75
N HIS A 2 -23.06 0.07 -8.40
CA HIS A 2 -22.75 1.43 -8.88
C HIS A 2 -22.22 2.36 -7.77
N ASP A 3 -22.96 2.49 -6.66
CA ASP A 3 -22.52 3.32 -5.52
C ASP A 3 -21.17 2.85 -4.95
N THR A 4 -20.98 1.54 -4.82
CA THR A 4 -19.70 0.96 -4.37
C THR A 4 -18.54 1.30 -5.30
N LEU A 5 -18.75 1.28 -6.63
CA LEU A 5 -17.73 1.67 -7.60
C LEU A 5 -17.45 3.17 -7.56
N ARG A 6 -18.45 4.00 -7.22
CA ARG A 6 -18.28 5.43 -7.00
C ARG A 6 -17.42 5.70 -5.76
N ASP A 7 -17.63 4.96 -4.69
CA ASP A 7 -16.80 5.05 -3.48
C ASP A 7 -15.35 4.62 -3.77
N VAL A 8 -15.18 3.52 -4.53
CA VAL A 8 -13.86 3.08 -5.01
C VAL A 8 -13.20 4.15 -5.87
N HIS A 9 -13.91 4.77 -6.81
CA HIS A 9 -13.37 5.86 -7.64
C HIS A 9 -12.87 7.01 -6.77
N ALA A 10 -13.68 7.46 -5.81
CA ALA A 10 -13.29 8.54 -4.91
C ALA A 10 -12.05 8.21 -4.07
N ILE A 11 -11.89 6.94 -3.63
CA ILE A 11 -10.68 6.48 -2.92
C ILE A 11 -9.45 6.53 -3.83
N LEU A 12 -9.56 5.99 -5.05
CA LEU A 12 -8.45 5.90 -5.99
C LEU A 12 -8.00 7.28 -6.48
N ASP A 13 -8.95 8.21 -6.67
CA ASP A 13 -8.67 9.58 -7.06
C ASP A 13 -7.93 10.35 -5.94
N ARG A 14 -8.42 10.28 -4.69
CA ARG A 14 -7.69 10.83 -3.52
C ARG A 14 -6.30 10.21 -3.38
N SER A 15 -6.18 8.91 -3.57
CA SER A 15 -4.90 8.22 -3.50
C SER A 15 -3.93 8.73 -4.57
N LYS A 16 -4.40 9.03 -5.78
CA LYS A 16 -3.56 9.60 -6.85
C LYS A 16 -3.01 10.97 -6.47
N GLU A 17 -3.85 11.84 -5.89
CA GLU A 17 -3.41 13.14 -5.38
C GLU A 17 -2.39 13.01 -4.24
N ALA A 18 -2.62 12.06 -3.32
CA ALA A 18 -1.73 11.78 -2.20
C ALA A 18 -0.35 11.30 -2.65
N LEU A 19 -0.27 10.46 -3.68
CA LEU A 19 1.00 10.02 -4.27
C LEU A 19 1.80 11.21 -4.81
N GLY A 20 1.16 12.10 -5.57
CA GLY A 20 1.84 13.30 -6.09
C GLY A 20 2.37 14.20 -4.97
N GLN A 21 1.61 14.38 -3.88
CA GLN A 21 2.07 15.13 -2.72
C GLN A 21 3.26 14.46 -2.02
N PHE A 22 3.24 13.14 -1.87
CA PHE A 22 4.32 12.40 -1.24
C PHE A 22 5.59 12.41 -2.11
N GLN A 23 5.47 12.21 -3.42
CA GLN A 23 6.58 12.30 -4.36
C GLN A 23 7.26 13.68 -4.31
N ALA A 24 6.49 14.76 -4.25
CA ALA A 24 7.04 16.12 -4.10
C ALA A 24 7.82 16.33 -2.79
N ILE A 25 7.54 15.55 -1.74
CA ILE A 25 8.34 15.53 -0.50
C ILE A 25 9.62 14.71 -0.68
N LEU A 26 9.55 13.59 -1.41
CA LEU A 26 10.69 12.69 -1.60
C LEU A 26 11.74 13.24 -2.58
N GLU A 27 11.34 13.94 -3.64
CA GLU A 27 12.24 14.52 -4.65
C GLU A 27 13.44 15.27 -4.02
N PRO A 28 13.25 16.31 -3.17
CA PRO A 28 14.38 17.02 -2.59
C PRO A 28 15.23 16.13 -1.67
N THR A 29 14.62 15.16 -0.99
CA THR A 29 15.33 14.22 -0.11
C THR A 29 16.24 13.28 -0.89
N ILE A 30 15.82 12.85 -2.08
CA ILE A 30 16.65 12.04 -2.99
C ILE A 30 17.80 12.88 -3.53
N GLU A 31 17.53 14.11 -3.96
CA GLU A 31 18.53 15.02 -4.50
C GLU A 31 19.61 15.39 -3.47
N GLN A 32 19.20 15.59 -2.22
CA GLN A 32 20.04 16.04 -1.11
C GLN A 32 20.59 14.89 -0.25
N ALA A 33 20.32 13.64 -0.62
CA ALA A 33 20.77 12.46 0.12
C ALA A 33 22.29 12.50 0.38
N ALA A 34 22.67 12.24 1.63
CA ALA A 34 24.03 12.38 2.13
C ALA A 34 24.96 11.24 1.66
N ASP A 35 24.40 10.08 1.34
CA ASP A 35 25.12 8.92 0.83
C ASP A 35 24.30 8.10 -0.18
N ASP A 36 24.98 7.17 -0.85
CA ASP A 36 24.38 6.32 -1.89
C ASP A 36 23.29 5.40 -1.35
N HIS A 37 23.36 5.00 -0.07
CA HIS A 37 22.38 4.12 0.54
C HIS A 37 21.06 4.86 0.79
N GLU A 38 21.14 6.06 1.37
CA GLU A 38 19.99 6.93 1.57
C GLU A 38 19.34 7.30 0.23
N ARG A 39 20.16 7.65 -0.76
CA ARG A 39 19.66 7.96 -2.11
C ARG A 39 18.91 6.78 -2.71
N LEU A 40 19.50 5.58 -2.67
CA LEU A 40 18.88 4.37 -3.20
C LEU A 40 17.60 4.00 -2.44
N TYR A 41 17.58 4.17 -1.13
CA TYR A 41 16.41 3.89 -0.29
C TYR A 41 15.21 4.76 -0.71
N TRP A 42 15.40 6.08 -0.79
CA TRP A 42 14.32 6.99 -1.16
C TRP A 42 13.93 6.88 -2.64
N HIS A 43 14.91 6.67 -3.53
CA HIS A 43 14.65 6.48 -4.95
C HIS A 43 13.79 5.23 -5.20
N HIS A 44 14.05 4.13 -4.48
CA HIS A 44 13.26 2.92 -4.62
C HIS A 44 11.79 3.13 -4.24
N ILE A 45 11.53 3.81 -3.11
CA ILE A 45 10.16 4.15 -2.70
C ILE A 45 9.50 5.06 -3.75
N TYR A 46 10.24 6.07 -4.25
CA TYR A 46 9.73 6.97 -5.27
C TYR A 46 9.34 6.24 -6.56
N GLU A 47 10.18 5.33 -7.06
CA GLU A 47 9.91 4.53 -8.26
C GLU A 47 8.69 3.61 -8.08
N GLU A 48 8.55 2.97 -6.92
CA GLU A 48 7.38 2.13 -6.64
C GLU A 48 6.08 2.93 -6.68
N GLU A 49 6.08 4.14 -6.14
CA GLU A 49 4.92 5.03 -6.16
C GLU A 49 4.67 5.68 -7.52
N GLU A 50 5.72 5.94 -8.31
CA GLU A 50 5.60 6.39 -9.70
C GLU A 50 4.90 5.32 -10.55
N HIS A 51 5.34 4.07 -10.45
CA HIS A 51 4.67 2.96 -11.12
C HIS A 51 3.20 2.80 -10.68
N ARG A 52 2.89 3.12 -9.42
CA ARG A 52 1.50 3.12 -8.94
C ARG A 52 0.69 4.26 -9.53
N LEU A 53 1.27 5.46 -9.61
CA LEU A 53 0.64 6.61 -10.24
C LEU A 53 0.25 6.32 -11.70
N ASP A 54 1.14 5.68 -12.45
CA ASP A 54 0.87 5.25 -13.83
C ASP A 54 -0.30 4.26 -13.92
N ARG A 55 -0.36 3.27 -13.02
CA ARG A 55 -1.49 2.34 -12.96
C ARG A 55 -2.80 3.06 -12.65
N LEU A 56 -2.81 3.97 -11.69
CA LEU A 56 -3.99 4.77 -11.34
C LEU A 56 -4.44 5.65 -12.51
N ALA A 57 -3.49 6.24 -13.25
CA ALA A 57 -3.79 7.04 -14.44
C ALA A 57 -4.45 6.22 -15.56
N ALA A 58 -4.12 4.93 -15.68
CA ALA A 58 -4.77 4.02 -16.61
C ALA A 58 -6.10 3.44 -16.09
N LEU A 59 -6.24 3.26 -14.77
CA LEU A 59 -7.40 2.64 -14.12
C LEU A 59 -8.59 3.61 -14.01
N LEU A 60 -8.35 4.84 -13.56
CA LEU A 60 -9.43 5.81 -13.29
C LEU A 60 -10.34 6.05 -14.50
N PRO A 61 -9.84 6.24 -15.75
CA PRO A 61 -10.71 6.42 -16.91
C PRO A 61 -11.62 5.21 -17.20
N LYS A 62 -11.12 3.98 -17.00
CA LYS A 62 -11.93 2.76 -17.17
C LYS A 62 -13.02 2.66 -16.11
N LEU A 63 -12.73 3.09 -14.90
CA LEU A 63 -13.71 3.13 -13.82
C LEU A 63 -14.79 4.19 -14.08
N GLU A 64 -14.42 5.34 -14.65
CA GLU A 64 -15.37 6.37 -15.10
C GLU A 64 -16.28 5.86 -16.22
N GLU A 65 -15.74 5.15 -17.21
CA GLU A 65 -16.53 4.49 -18.25
C GLU A 65 -17.55 3.50 -17.64
N ALA A 66 -17.09 2.66 -16.72
CA ALA A 66 -17.95 1.71 -16.01
C ALA A 66 -19.05 2.39 -15.17
N LEU A 67 -18.78 3.58 -14.62
CA LEU A 67 -19.76 4.37 -13.88
C LEU A 67 -20.75 5.10 -14.80
N ALA A 68 -20.40 5.32 -16.07
CA ALA A 68 -21.26 5.99 -17.04
C ALA A 68 -22.21 5.04 -17.78
N ASP A 69 -21.88 3.74 -17.87
CA ASP A 69 -22.66 2.74 -18.58
C ASP A 69 -23.00 1.53 -17.69
N GLU A 70 -24.27 1.40 -17.30
CA GLU A 70 -24.72 0.24 -16.51
C GLU A 70 -24.54 -1.10 -17.24
N ALA A 71 -24.58 -1.12 -18.58
CA ALA A 71 -24.36 -2.34 -19.35
C ALA A 71 -22.90 -2.82 -19.24
N PHE A 72 -21.96 -1.92 -18.97
CA PHE A 72 -20.57 -2.26 -18.70
C PHE A 72 -20.46 -3.19 -17.49
N LEU A 73 -21.30 -3.02 -16.46
CA LEU A 73 -21.25 -3.74 -15.19
C LEU A 73 -21.77 -5.19 -15.24
N SER A 74 -21.83 -5.78 -16.43
CA SER A 74 -22.24 -7.17 -16.63
C SER A 74 -21.11 -8.15 -16.32
N ARG A 75 -21.43 -9.29 -15.71
CA ARG A 75 -20.46 -10.38 -15.49
C ARG A 75 -19.98 -11.04 -16.78
N GLU A 76 -20.76 -10.91 -17.84
CA GLU A 76 -20.40 -11.41 -19.17
C GLU A 76 -19.43 -10.46 -19.89
N ASN A 77 -19.27 -9.24 -19.36
CA ASN A 77 -18.31 -8.27 -19.87
C ASN A 77 -16.90 -8.57 -19.32
N GLY A 78 -16.03 -9.05 -20.19
CA GLY A 78 -14.63 -9.32 -19.84
C GLY A 78 -13.85 -8.07 -19.41
N ASP A 79 -14.22 -6.87 -19.89
CA ASP A 79 -13.58 -5.62 -19.48
C ASP A 79 -13.94 -5.24 -18.04
N PHE A 80 -15.16 -5.55 -17.61
CA PHE A 80 -15.56 -5.37 -16.22
C PHE A 80 -14.82 -6.32 -15.28
N LEU A 81 -14.60 -7.59 -15.68
CA LEU A 81 -13.80 -8.53 -14.89
C LEU A 81 -12.34 -8.06 -14.76
N ARG A 82 -11.76 -7.51 -15.83
CA ARG A 82 -10.42 -6.89 -15.80
C ARG A 82 -10.38 -5.67 -14.88
N LEU A 83 -11.39 -4.81 -14.96
CA LEU A 83 -11.50 -3.64 -14.09
C LEU A 83 -11.52 -4.05 -12.60
N LEU A 84 -12.26 -5.10 -12.25
CA LEU A 84 -12.29 -5.59 -10.87
C LEU A 84 -10.93 -6.16 -10.41
N GLN A 85 -10.17 -6.78 -11.30
CA GLN A 85 -8.80 -7.24 -11.01
C GLN A 85 -7.88 -6.04 -10.75
N ASP A 86 -7.95 -5.01 -11.60
CA ASP A 86 -7.15 -3.78 -11.44
C ASP A 86 -7.51 -3.07 -10.10
N ILE A 87 -8.80 -2.98 -9.74
CA ILE A 87 -9.25 -2.46 -8.44
C ILE A 87 -8.71 -3.31 -7.28
N SER A 88 -8.76 -4.64 -7.41
CA SER A 88 -8.23 -5.55 -6.38
C SER A 88 -6.72 -5.40 -6.19
N LEU A 89 -5.97 -5.12 -7.26
CA LEU A 89 -4.54 -4.82 -7.17
C LEU A 89 -4.28 -3.53 -6.39
N GLU A 90 -5.11 -2.50 -6.59
CA GLU A 90 -4.96 -1.22 -5.90
C GLU A 90 -5.28 -1.27 -4.41
N LYS A 91 -5.98 -2.30 -3.90
CA LYS A 91 -6.00 -2.59 -2.47
C LYS A 91 -4.59 -2.81 -1.93
N PHE A 92 -3.76 -3.59 -2.64
CA PHE A 92 -2.36 -3.80 -2.25
C PHE A 92 -1.53 -2.53 -2.45
N GLY A 93 -1.81 -1.77 -3.51
CA GLY A 93 -1.21 -0.44 -3.70
C GLY A 93 -1.43 0.49 -2.51
N LEU A 94 -2.65 0.56 -1.97
CA LEU A 94 -2.96 1.34 -0.77
C LEU A 94 -2.21 0.83 0.48
N HIS A 95 -2.08 -0.49 0.62
CA HIS A 95 -1.32 -1.07 1.73
C HIS A 95 0.17 -0.70 1.66
N ASN A 96 0.80 -0.88 0.49
CA ASN A 96 2.20 -0.55 0.29
C ASN A 96 2.46 0.94 0.52
N PHE A 97 1.57 1.80 0.00
CA PHE A 97 1.70 3.23 0.24
C PHE A 97 1.56 3.59 1.72
N LEU A 98 0.66 2.93 2.44
CA LEU A 98 0.57 3.09 3.90
C LEU A 98 1.88 2.70 4.59
N GLU A 99 2.51 1.59 4.18
CA GLU A 99 3.82 1.18 4.71
C GLU A 99 4.92 2.20 4.38
N HIS A 100 4.94 2.76 3.17
CA HIS A 100 5.89 3.79 2.78
C HIS A 100 5.73 5.08 3.59
N LEU A 101 4.50 5.47 3.90
CA LEU A 101 4.22 6.62 4.76
C LEU A 101 4.64 6.34 6.21
N ASP A 102 4.37 5.14 6.74
CA ASP A 102 4.79 4.74 8.08
C ASP A 102 6.34 4.71 8.18
N LEU A 103 7.03 4.17 7.18
CA LEU A 103 8.49 4.22 7.07
C LEU A 103 8.99 5.66 7.05
N SER A 104 8.37 6.51 6.23
CA SER A 104 8.75 7.91 6.09
C SER A 104 8.59 8.69 7.39
N LEU A 105 7.55 8.42 8.18
CA LEU A 105 7.35 9.07 9.48
C LEU A 105 8.49 8.78 10.47
N PHE A 106 9.21 7.66 10.35
CA PHE A 106 10.41 7.43 11.16
C PHE A 106 11.55 8.39 10.78
N HIS A 107 11.68 8.75 9.51
CA HIS A 107 12.73 9.62 9.00
C HIS A 107 12.40 11.11 9.13
N TYR A 108 11.15 11.50 8.86
CA TYR A 108 10.72 12.90 8.87
C TYR A 108 10.22 13.38 10.24
N LYS A 109 10.37 12.58 11.30
CA LYS A 109 9.95 12.96 12.64
C LYS A 109 10.64 14.24 13.12
N GLY A 110 9.86 15.21 13.56
CA GLY A 110 10.30 16.53 14.02
C GLY A 110 10.65 17.49 12.89
N THR A 111 10.44 17.11 11.62
CA THR A 111 10.66 17.98 10.46
C THR A 111 9.37 18.70 10.05
N GLU A 112 9.48 19.66 9.14
CA GLU A 112 8.31 20.36 8.58
C GLU A 112 7.38 19.45 7.77
N HIS A 113 7.85 18.29 7.30
CA HIS A 113 7.06 17.35 6.52
C HIS A 113 6.25 16.37 7.38
N GLU A 114 6.57 16.22 8.68
CA GLU A 114 5.86 15.27 9.57
C GLU A 114 4.34 15.46 9.56
N PRO A 115 3.77 16.67 9.70
CA PRO A 115 2.32 16.84 9.72
C PRO A 115 1.65 16.42 8.41
N THR A 116 2.29 16.71 7.27
CA THR A 116 1.77 16.36 5.95
C THR A 116 1.79 14.85 5.75
N ILE A 117 2.91 14.19 6.04
CA ILE A 117 3.03 12.73 5.91
C ILE A 117 2.05 12.02 6.86
N ALA A 118 1.88 12.53 8.08
CA ALA A 118 0.92 11.97 9.03
C ALA A 118 -0.54 12.09 8.52
N ALA A 119 -0.90 13.23 7.92
CA ALA A 119 -2.22 13.41 7.32
C ALA A 119 -2.46 12.45 6.13
N LEU A 120 -1.47 12.29 5.25
CA LEU A 120 -1.53 11.32 4.14
C LEU A 120 -1.69 9.89 4.67
N ARG A 121 -0.97 9.57 5.74
CA ARG A 121 -0.98 8.25 6.39
C ARG A 121 -2.36 7.93 6.95
N ASP A 122 -2.96 8.85 7.71
CA ASP A 122 -4.27 8.62 8.33
C ASP A 122 -5.39 8.54 7.30
N MET A 123 -5.33 9.37 6.25
CA MET A 123 -6.23 9.27 5.11
C MET A 123 -6.09 7.92 4.41
N THR A 124 -4.86 7.49 4.07
CA THR A 124 -4.59 6.22 3.37
C THR A 124 -5.04 5.02 4.21
N ALA A 125 -4.87 5.07 5.53
CA ALA A 125 -5.35 4.01 6.42
C ALA A 125 -6.89 3.88 6.40
N ALA A 126 -7.60 5.01 6.42
CA ALA A 126 -9.06 5.02 6.32
C ALA A 126 -9.53 4.50 4.95
N ASP A 127 -8.88 4.95 3.88
CA ASP A 127 -9.19 4.56 2.52
C ASP A 127 -8.89 3.08 2.25
N TYR A 128 -7.81 2.53 2.80
CA TYR A 128 -7.51 1.10 2.74
C TYR A 128 -8.60 0.25 3.39
N GLN A 129 -9.12 0.68 4.55
CA GLN A 129 -10.19 -0.05 5.21
C GLN A 129 -11.51 0.03 4.43
N GLN A 130 -11.85 1.22 3.90
CA GLN A 130 -13.02 1.39 3.04
C GLN A 130 -12.92 0.56 1.75
N MET A 131 -11.72 0.48 1.14
CA MET A 131 -11.47 -0.34 -0.05
C MET A 131 -11.73 -1.83 0.22
N LYS A 132 -11.34 -2.33 1.40
CA LYS A 132 -11.64 -3.73 1.79
C LYS A 132 -13.14 -3.99 1.86
N ASP A 133 -13.88 -3.09 2.50
CA ASP A 133 -15.33 -3.21 2.66
C ASP A 133 -16.05 -3.11 1.30
N ALA A 134 -15.57 -2.22 0.42
CA ALA A 134 -16.07 -2.06 -0.94
C ALA A 134 -15.83 -3.31 -1.79
N LEU A 135 -14.63 -3.89 -1.76
CA LEU A 135 -14.31 -5.14 -2.47
C LEU A 135 -15.18 -6.30 -1.97
N GLU A 136 -15.43 -6.39 -0.67
CA GLU A 136 -16.33 -7.40 -0.12
C GLU A 136 -17.78 -7.20 -0.61
N ALA A 137 -18.25 -5.95 -0.66
CA ALA A 137 -19.57 -5.62 -1.20
C ALA A 137 -19.69 -5.94 -2.70
N LEU A 138 -18.65 -5.67 -3.50
CA LEU A 138 -18.59 -6.05 -4.91
C LEU A 138 -18.64 -7.56 -5.09
N ASN A 139 -17.86 -8.32 -4.32
CA ASN A 139 -17.88 -9.79 -4.34
C ASN A 139 -19.28 -10.35 -4.04
N ARG A 140 -19.96 -9.80 -3.02
CA ARG A 140 -21.35 -10.20 -2.69
C ARG A 140 -22.32 -9.88 -3.81
N ALA A 141 -22.25 -8.68 -4.41
CA ALA A 141 -23.11 -8.29 -5.54
C ALA A 141 -22.87 -9.17 -6.77
N LEU A 142 -21.66 -9.70 -6.91
CA LEU A 142 -21.27 -10.58 -8.00
C LEU A 142 -21.55 -12.06 -7.71
N ASP A 143 -22.26 -12.39 -6.62
CA ASP A 143 -22.84 -13.71 -6.30
C ASP A 143 -21.94 -14.89 -6.71
N ALA A 144 -20.65 -14.65 -6.58
CA ALA A 144 -19.58 -15.48 -7.02
C ALA A 144 -18.58 -15.41 -5.88
N PRO A 145 -18.09 -16.56 -5.38
CA PRO A 145 -16.78 -16.56 -4.78
C PRO A 145 -15.83 -16.30 -5.94
N VAL A 146 -15.74 -15.05 -6.40
CA VAL A 146 -14.56 -14.63 -7.16
C VAL A 146 -13.46 -14.63 -6.10
N SER A 147 -12.94 -15.83 -5.84
CA SER A 147 -11.54 -15.97 -5.52
C SER A 147 -10.86 -15.37 -6.74
N PHE A 148 -10.61 -14.06 -6.66
CA PHE A 148 -9.67 -13.37 -7.52
C PHE A 148 -8.30 -13.98 -7.18
N ALA A 149 -8.08 -15.22 -7.63
CA ALA A 149 -6.78 -15.86 -7.69
C ALA A 149 -5.91 -15.21 -8.79
N ALA A 150 -6.41 -14.16 -9.43
CA ALA A 150 -5.66 -13.28 -10.31
C ALA A 150 -4.88 -12.30 -9.44
N ALA A 151 -3.56 -12.53 -9.40
CA ALA A 151 -2.58 -11.84 -8.59
C ALA A 151 -2.89 -11.93 -7.10
N ILE A 152 -2.53 -13.05 -6.48
CA ILE A 152 -1.88 -12.94 -5.16
C ILE A 152 -0.59 -12.20 -5.51
N PRO A 153 -0.42 -10.90 -5.19
CA PRO A 153 0.93 -10.39 -5.13
C PRO A 153 1.60 -11.31 -4.12
N THR A 154 2.72 -11.92 -4.49
CA THR A 154 3.58 -12.63 -3.55
C THR A 154 4.14 -11.59 -2.58
N ASP A 155 3.28 -11.02 -1.75
CA ASP A 155 3.69 -10.41 -0.53
C ASP A 155 4.13 -11.54 0.37
N GLU A 156 5.39 -11.93 0.23
CA GLU A 156 6.06 -12.85 1.14
C GLU A 156 6.06 -12.31 2.59
N LYS A 157 5.55 -11.09 2.85
CA LYS A 157 5.55 -10.44 4.15
C LYS A 157 4.25 -10.57 4.97
N GLU A 158 3.13 -11.03 4.41
CA GLU A 158 1.91 -11.28 5.23
C GLU A 158 2.14 -12.36 6.31
N ASN A 159 3.09 -13.27 6.06
CA ASN A 159 3.57 -14.30 6.99
C ASN A 159 4.82 -13.88 7.81
N GLN A 160 5.09 -12.59 7.99
CA GLN A 160 6.13 -12.19 8.92
C GLN A 160 5.76 -12.54 10.36
N LYS A 161 6.73 -13.13 11.07
CA LYS A 161 6.62 -13.56 12.46
C LYS A 161 6.15 -12.37 13.30
N GLU A 162 5.08 -12.55 14.08
CA GLU A 162 4.43 -11.48 14.87
C GLU A 162 5.39 -10.61 15.70
N HIS A 163 6.54 -11.15 16.11
CA HIS A 163 7.56 -10.41 16.87
C HIS A 163 8.37 -9.37 16.06
N LEU A 164 8.26 -9.37 14.72
CA LEU A 164 8.84 -8.34 13.86
C LEU A 164 7.85 -7.22 13.53
N LYS A 165 6.56 -7.43 13.82
CA LYS A 165 5.55 -6.37 13.73
C LYS A 165 5.78 -5.40 14.89
N LEU A 166 5.97 -4.12 14.58
CA LEU A 166 6.23 -3.07 15.56
C LEU A 166 5.07 -3.02 16.57
N ALA A 167 5.34 -3.45 17.81
CA ALA A 167 4.38 -3.44 18.91
C ALA A 167 3.89 -2.03 19.32
N GLN A 168 4.43 -0.97 18.73
CA GLN A 168 4.06 0.42 19.01
C GLN A 168 2.70 0.84 18.45
N TYR A 169 2.07 0.03 17.60
CA TYR A 169 0.78 0.37 16.97
C TYR A 169 -0.43 -0.38 17.55
N ALA A 170 -0.28 -1.14 18.64
CA ALA A 170 -1.33 -2.04 19.15
C ALA A 170 -1.89 -1.72 20.56
N ALA A 171 -1.49 -0.65 21.26
CA ALA A 171 -2.05 -0.39 22.59
C ALA A 171 -2.13 1.10 23.02
N PRO A 172 -3.22 1.52 23.69
CA PRO A 172 -3.33 2.83 24.34
C PRO A 172 -2.48 2.90 25.62
N PRO A 173 -2.17 4.10 26.15
CA PRO A 173 -1.08 4.27 27.11
C PRO A 173 -1.48 3.84 28.52
N ALA A 174 -0.69 2.95 29.12
CA ALA A 174 -0.66 2.75 30.56
C ALA A 174 0.78 2.57 31.08
N THR A 175 1.10 3.45 32.02
CA THR A 175 2.24 3.62 32.95
C THR A 175 3.03 2.39 33.45
N SER A 176 4.37 2.53 33.39
CA SER A 176 5.46 2.07 34.33
C SER A 176 5.70 0.55 34.54
N ALA A 177 6.90 -0.03 34.68
CA ALA A 177 8.29 0.40 34.96
C ALA A 177 9.30 -0.71 34.48
N PRO A 178 10.64 -0.59 34.66
CA PRO A 178 11.66 -1.21 33.81
C PRO A 178 12.09 -2.61 34.23
N ASN A 179 12.52 -3.44 33.27
CA ASN A 179 13.32 -4.64 33.58
C ASN A 179 14.50 -4.80 32.61
N ARG A 180 15.66 -5.10 33.21
CA ARG A 180 17.02 -5.13 32.63
C ARG A 180 17.32 -6.47 31.91
N PRO A 181 18.46 -6.57 31.17
CA PRO A 181 18.58 -7.40 29.97
C PRO A 181 19.07 -8.82 30.23
N SER A 182 18.69 -9.77 29.37
CA SER A 182 19.29 -11.10 29.29
C SER A 182 20.08 -11.27 27.98
N ILE A 183 21.33 -11.72 28.15
CA ILE A 183 22.39 -11.89 27.17
C ILE A 183 22.14 -13.15 26.31
N GLY A 184 22.47 -13.04 25.01
CA GLY A 184 23.17 -14.10 24.28
C GLY A 184 22.33 -14.97 23.35
N ILE A 185 22.63 -14.90 22.04
CA ILE A 185 23.11 -16.01 21.20
C ILE A 185 23.44 -15.41 19.81
N ARG A 186 24.73 -15.39 19.45
CA ARG A 186 25.20 -15.08 18.09
C ARG A 186 24.82 -16.25 17.17
N ARG A 187 24.08 -15.98 16.09
CA ARG A 187 23.88 -16.93 14.99
C ARG A 187 24.89 -16.62 13.88
N GLN A 188 25.77 -17.57 13.59
CA GLN A 188 26.73 -17.53 12.47
C GLN A 188 26.02 -17.86 11.16
N LEU A 189 26.34 -17.12 10.10
CA LEU A 189 25.88 -17.35 8.73
C LEU A 189 26.80 -18.38 8.05
N THR A 190 26.23 -19.47 7.55
CA THR A 190 26.93 -20.43 6.67
C THR A 190 26.49 -20.20 5.23
N VAL A 191 27.44 -19.85 4.36
CA VAL A 191 27.28 -19.70 2.91
C VAL A 191 27.34 -21.08 2.23
N GLY A 192 26.27 -21.46 1.53
CA GLY A 192 26.21 -22.68 0.72
C GLY A 192 26.86 -22.48 -0.64
N SER A 193 27.84 -23.33 -0.99
CA SER A 193 28.50 -23.34 -2.30
C SER A 193 27.59 -23.89 -3.40
N LEU A 194 27.45 -23.13 -4.49
CA LEU A 194 26.90 -23.56 -5.76
C LEU A 194 27.76 -24.69 -6.37
N LYS A 195 27.14 -25.82 -6.72
CA LYS A 195 27.71 -26.83 -7.62
C LYS A 195 27.01 -26.76 -8.97
N HIS A 196 27.77 -26.41 -10.00
CA HIS A 196 27.36 -26.53 -11.40
C HIS A 196 27.08 -27.99 -11.79
N ARG A 197 26.00 -28.20 -12.53
CA ARG A 197 25.92 -29.15 -13.64
C ARG A 197 25.05 -28.56 -14.74
#